data_AF-A0AA43FJQ7-F1
#
_entry.id   AF-A0AA43FJQ7-F1
#
_cell.length_a   1.000
_cell.length_b   1.000
_cell.length_c   1.000
_cell.angle_alpha   90.00
_cell.angle_beta   90.00
_cell.angle_gamma   90.00
#
_symmetry.space_group_name_H-M   'P 1'
#
loop_
_entity.id
_entity.type
_entity.pdbx_description
1 polymer ?
#
loop_
_entity_poly.entity_id
_entity_poly.type
_entity_poly.pdbx_seq_one_letter_code
_entity_poly.pdbx_strand_id
1 'polypeptide(L)'
;MSLQKKLAVLFVFSAFIPFASPPSFAAKPSYEVEYQKARSHYYSLLASQSKIQDRKEWLSVVGKFYSVSQKWPNTKRGADALYTQGLIYENMFKRFSMASDGERAVELFLEVTRKYPSSPLMDDAERHIGDIKFLQ
;
A
#
# COMPACT_ATOMS: atom_id res chain seq x y z
N MET A 1 87.19 1.45 0.48
CA MET A 1 86.43 2.69 0.73
C MET A 1 85.88 3.11 -0.63
N SER A 2 84.60 3.04 -1.00
CA SER A 2 83.29 3.05 -0.34
C SER A 2 82.33 2.26 -1.24
N LEU A 3 81.68 1.18 -0.80
CA LEU A 3 80.32 1.11 -0.24
C LEU A 3 79.37 2.22 -0.74
N GLN A 4 78.38 1.86 -1.58
CA GLN A 4 76.95 2.28 -1.54
C GLN A 4 76.14 1.36 -2.51
N LYS A 5 75.52 0.30 -1.97
CA LYS A 5 74.09 0.15 -1.62
C LYS A 5 73.19 -0.12 -2.84
N LYS A 6 72.87 -1.40 -3.03
CA LYS A 6 71.81 -1.91 -3.93
C LYS A 6 70.47 -1.37 -3.44
N LEU A 7 69.78 -0.54 -4.22
CA LEU A 7 68.39 -0.17 -3.96
C LEU A 7 67.50 -1.34 -4.41
N ALA A 8 67.03 -2.13 -3.46
CA ALA A 8 65.89 -3.01 -3.65
C ALA A 8 64.62 -2.14 -3.61
N VAL A 9 63.99 -1.92 -4.76
CA VAL A 9 62.68 -1.28 -4.84
C VAL A 9 61.64 -2.32 -4.43
N LEU A 10 61.18 -2.24 -3.19
CA LEU A 10 60.10 -3.06 -2.67
C LEU A 10 58.77 -2.46 -3.19
N PHE A 11 58.16 -3.09 -4.20
CA PHE A 11 56.80 -2.76 -4.63
C PHE A 11 55.82 -3.25 -3.56
N VAL A 12 55.46 -2.38 -2.62
CA VAL A 12 54.34 -2.64 -1.71
C VAL A 12 53.05 -2.39 -2.50
N PHE A 13 52.50 -3.45 -3.08
CA PHE A 13 51.14 -3.46 -3.60
C PHE A 13 50.18 -3.33 -2.40
N SER A 14 49.87 -2.10 -2.01
CA SER A 14 48.80 -1.84 -1.04
C SER A 14 47.49 -2.24 -1.71
N ALA A 15 46.98 -3.41 -1.34
CA ALA A 15 45.67 -3.89 -1.74
C ALA A 15 44.62 -2.96 -1.10
N PHE A 16 44.26 -1.90 -1.81
CA PHE A 16 43.08 -1.11 -1.50
C PHE A 16 41.87 -1.97 -1.89
N ILE A 17 41.44 -2.86 -0.99
CA ILE A 17 40.17 -3.58 -1.13
C ILE A 17 39.09 -2.52 -0.88
N PRO A 18 38.32 -2.08 -1.90
CA PRO A 18 37.17 -1.24 -1.62
C PRO A 18 36.23 -2.07 -0.74
N PHE A 19 36.02 -1.62 0.49
CA PHE A 19 35.00 -2.16 1.38
C PHE A 19 33.63 -1.81 0.78
N ALA A 20 33.23 -2.56 -0.26
CA ALA A 20 31.90 -2.51 -0.81
C ALA A 20 30.98 -3.10 0.28
N SER A 21 30.41 -2.21 1.09
CA SER A 21 29.37 -2.61 2.03
C SER A 21 28.28 -3.32 1.21
N PRO A 22 27.91 -4.57 1.53
CA PRO A 22 26.84 -5.23 0.81
C PRO A 22 25.60 -4.35 0.89
N PRO A 23 24.82 -4.21 -0.20
CA PRO A 23 23.60 -3.42 -0.18
C PRO A 23 22.74 -3.92 0.97
N SER A 24 22.50 -3.05 1.95
CA SER A 24 21.59 -3.37 3.04
C SER A 24 20.18 -3.45 2.46
N PHE A 25 19.67 -4.66 2.30
CA PHE A 25 18.25 -4.87 2.01
C PHE A 25 17.46 -4.49 3.26
N ALA A 26 17.08 -3.21 3.36
CA ALA A 26 16.17 -2.77 4.41
C ALA A 26 14.86 -3.57 4.29
N ALA A 27 14.45 -4.23 5.36
CA ALA A 27 13.16 -4.91 5.42
C ALA A 27 12.04 -3.89 5.13
N LYS A 28 11.03 -4.30 4.35
CA LYS A 28 9.88 -3.43 4.08
C LYS A 28 9.20 -3.04 5.40
N PRO A 29 8.77 -1.78 5.55
CA PRO A 29 8.01 -1.36 6.73
C PRO A 29 6.74 -2.22 6.93
N SER A 30 6.35 -2.45 8.19
CA SER A 30 5.20 -3.31 8.52
C SER A 30 3.90 -2.88 7.85
N TYR A 31 3.63 -1.57 7.76
CA TYR A 31 2.44 -1.04 7.08
C TYR A 31 2.37 -1.43 5.60
N GLU A 32 3.52 -1.51 4.93
CA GLU A 32 3.59 -1.89 3.52
C GLU A 32 3.26 -3.38 3.37
N VAL A 33 3.84 -4.21 4.23
CA VAL A 33 3.60 -5.66 4.22
C VAL A 33 2.13 -5.97 4.50
N GLU A 34 1.52 -5.35 5.51
CA GLU A 34 0.10 -5.56 5.84
C GLU A 34 -0.82 -5.08 4.71
N TYR A 35 -0.56 -3.92 4.11
CA TYR A 35 -1.32 -3.42 2.98
C TYR A 35 -1.23 -4.36 1.76
N GLN A 36 -0.03 -4.83 1.40
CA GLN A 36 0.11 -5.76 0.27
C GLN A 36 -0.57 -7.11 0.53
N LYS A 37 -0.61 -7.59 1.78
CA LYS A 37 -1.41 -8.77 2.13
C LYS A 37 -2.91 -8.53 1.93
N ALA A 38 -3.44 -7.38 2.36
CA ALA A 38 -4.83 -7.02 2.14
C ALA A 38 -5.18 -6.93 0.64
N ARG A 39 -4.33 -6.28 -0.15
CA ARG A 39 -4.47 -6.22 -1.61
C ARG A 39 -4.44 -7.59 -2.29
N SER A 40 -3.52 -8.47 -1.90
CA SER A 40 -3.43 -9.81 -2.47
C SER A 40 -4.73 -10.59 -2.27
N HIS A 41 -5.35 -10.47 -1.09
CA HIS A 41 -6.67 -11.03 -0.83
C HIS A 41 -7.76 -10.40 -1.72
N TYR A 42 -7.73 -9.08 -1.90
CA TYR A 42 -8.68 -8.39 -2.78
C TYR A 42 -8.60 -8.88 -4.22
N TYR A 43 -7.40 -8.94 -4.80
CA TYR A 43 -7.24 -9.43 -6.17
C TYR A 43 -7.56 -10.93 -6.30
N SER A 44 -7.31 -11.72 -5.25
CA SER A 44 -7.71 -13.13 -5.22
C SER A 44 -9.24 -13.30 -5.19
N LEU A 45 -9.96 -12.40 -4.52
CA LEU A 45 -11.42 -12.33 -4.60
C LEU A 45 -11.86 -12.03 -6.03
N LEU A 46 -11.34 -10.95 -6.64
CA LEU A 46 -11.71 -10.53 -7.99
C LEU A 46 -11.43 -11.59 -9.07
N ALA A 47 -10.40 -12.40 -8.88
CA ALA A 47 -10.03 -13.47 -9.82
C ALA A 47 -10.94 -14.71 -9.73
N SER A 48 -11.80 -14.81 -8.72
CA SER A 48 -12.63 -16.00 -8.49
C SER A 48 -14.10 -15.73 -8.79
N GLN A 49 -14.61 -16.32 -9.87
CA GLN A 49 -15.99 -16.14 -10.32
C GLN A 49 -17.03 -16.57 -9.28
N SER A 50 -16.72 -17.58 -8.45
CA SER A 50 -17.61 -17.98 -7.36
C SER A 50 -17.57 -17.01 -6.19
N LYS A 51 -16.37 -16.60 -5.74
CA LYS A 51 -16.22 -15.73 -4.57
C LYS A 51 -16.76 -14.33 -4.79
N ILE A 52 -16.63 -13.76 -5.99
CA ILE A 52 -17.19 -12.43 -6.28
C ILE A 52 -18.71 -12.37 -6.13
N GLN A 53 -19.42 -13.51 -6.14
CA GLN A 53 -20.87 -13.54 -5.94
C GLN A 53 -21.27 -13.62 -4.46
N ASP A 54 -20.33 -13.88 -3.54
CA ASP A 54 -20.60 -13.96 -2.11
C ASP A 54 -20.20 -12.67 -1.39
N ARG A 55 -21.20 -11.89 -0.96
CA ARG A 55 -21.00 -10.63 -0.20
C ARG A 55 -20.13 -10.82 1.05
N LYS A 56 -20.12 -12.01 1.68
CA LYS A 56 -19.27 -12.28 2.84
C LYS A 56 -17.79 -12.26 2.49
N GLU A 57 -17.41 -12.71 1.29
CA GLU A 57 -16.02 -12.66 0.81
C GLU A 57 -15.56 -11.21 0.64
N TRP A 58 -16.43 -10.34 0.10
CA TRP A 58 -16.15 -8.90 0.00
C TRP A 58 -15.94 -8.26 1.38
N LEU A 59 -16.83 -8.52 2.34
CA LEU A 59 -16.70 -8.02 3.72
C LEU A 59 -15.43 -8.53 4.41
N SER A 60 -15.01 -9.77 4.14
CA SER A 60 -13.73 -10.31 4.61
C SER A 60 -12.53 -9.51 4.10
N VAL A 61 -12.57 -9.05 2.84
CA VAL A 61 -11.55 -8.17 2.27
C VAL A 61 -11.60 -6.78 2.91
N VAL A 62 -12.79 -6.19 3.11
CA VAL A 62 -12.96 -4.91 3.82
C VAL A 62 -12.28 -4.96 5.19
N GLY A 63 -12.50 -6.04 5.97
CA GLY A 63 -11.89 -6.20 7.29
C GLY A 63 -10.36 -6.12 7.29
N LYS A 64 -9.70 -6.57 6.21
CA LYS A 64 -8.24 -6.50 6.07
C LYS A 64 -7.77 -5.06 5.85
N PHE A 65 -8.42 -4.31 4.97
CA PHE A 65 -8.09 -2.91 4.76
C PHE A 65 -8.47 -2.03 5.97
N TYR A 66 -9.59 -2.35 6.63
CA TYR A 66 -9.95 -1.73 7.91
C TYR A 66 -8.82 -1.84 8.91
N SER A 67 -8.29 -3.06 9.14
CA SER A 67 -7.15 -3.25 10.04
C SER A 67 -5.94 -2.39 9.67
N VAL A 68 -5.63 -2.23 8.38
CA VAL A 68 -4.49 -1.40 7.94
C VAL A 68 -4.75 0.08 8.23
N SER A 69 -5.93 0.58 7.89
CA SER A 69 -6.31 1.98 8.12
C SER A 69 -6.32 2.36 9.60
N GLN A 70 -6.71 1.43 10.49
CA GLN A 70 -6.74 1.65 11.93
C GLN A 70 -5.34 1.59 12.57
N LYS A 71 -4.49 0.64 12.14
CA LYS A 71 -3.14 0.49 12.70
C LYS A 71 -2.18 1.57 12.22
N TRP A 72 -2.33 2.02 10.97
CA TRP A 72 -1.35 2.90 10.32
C TRP A 72 -1.96 4.20 9.76
N PRO A 73 -2.81 4.92 10.52
CA PRO A 73 -3.63 6.01 10.01
C PRO A 73 -2.80 7.18 9.46
N ASN A 74 -1.61 7.42 9.99
CA ASN A 74 -0.74 8.54 9.58
C ASN A 74 0.24 8.19 8.45
N THR A 75 0.05 7.02 7.81
CA THR A 75 0.88 6.59 6.69
C THR A 75 0.10 6.68 5.39
N LYS A 76 0.82 6.78 4.26
CA LYS A 76 0.21 6.67 2.94
C LYS A 76 -0.66 5.41 2.80
N ARG A 77 -0.22 4.28 3.37
CA ARG A 77 -0.98 3.02 3.31
C ARG A 77 -2.22 3.02 4.19
N GLY A 78 -2.26 3.80 5.26
CA GLY A 78 -3.48 4.04 6.03
C GLY A 78 -4.54 4.75 5.19
N ALA A 79 -4.13 5.83 4.50
CA ALA A 79 -4.99 6.55 3.57
C ALA A 79 -5.45 5.68 2.40
N ASP A 80 -4.52 4.98 1.74
CA ASP A 80 -4.82 4.04 0.64
C ASP A 80 -5.82 2.96 1.10
N ALA A 81 -5.67 2.45 2.33
CA ALA A 81 -6.55 1.42 2.87
C ALA A 81 -7.95 1.96 3.22
N LEU A 82 -8.07 3.18 3.75
CA LEU A 82 -9.37 3.81 3.98
C LEU A 82 -10.11 4.04 2.65
N TYR A 83 -9.41 4.60 1.67
CA TYR A 83 -9.94 4.82 0.32
C TYR A 83 -10.36 3.51 -0.35
N THR A 84 -9.53 2.46 -0.24
CA THR A 84 -9.86 1.14 -0.82
C THR A 84 -11.10 0.51 -0.18
N GLN A 85 -11.37 0.75 1.11
CA GLN A 85 -12.64 0.30 1.72
C GLN A 85 -13.84 0.94 1.01
N GLY A 86 -13.79 2.25 0.75
CA GLY A 86 -14.83 2.96 -0.01
C GLY A 86 -15.06 2.33 -1.38
N LEU A 87 -13.99 2.09 -2.14
CA LEU A 87 -14.07 1.41 -3.44
C LEU A 87 -14.68 0.01 -3.35
N ILE A 88 -14.37 -0.76 -2.31
CA ILE A 88 -14.92 -2.10 -2.13
C ILE A 88 -16.42 -2.03 -1.86
N TYR A 89 -16.87 -1.11 -1.01
CA TYR A 89 -18.30 -0.89 -0.75
C TYR A 89 -19.04 -0.39 -1.99
N GLU A 90 -18.45 0.51 -2.78
CA GLU A 90 -19.03 0.94 -4.05
C GLU A 90 -19.18 -0.23 -5.04
N ASN A 91 -18.19 -1.11 -5.12
CA ASN A 91 -18.26 -2.31 -5.94
C ASN A 91 -19.36 -3.28 -5.46
N MET A 92 -19.53 -3.42 -4.14
CA MET A 92 -20.64 -4.19 -3.57
C MET A 92 -22.00 -3.55 -3.90
N PHE A 93 -22.11 -2.21 -3.81
CA PHE A 93 -23.33 -1.49 -4.21
C PHE A 93 -23.68 -1.76 -5.67
N LYS A 94 -22.73 -1.57 -6.59
CA LYS A 94 -22.91 -1.84 -8.02
C LYS A 94 -23.29 -3.29 -8.32
N ARG A 95 -22.76 -4.23 -7.54
CA ARG A 95 -22.97 -5.67 -7.76
C ARG A 95 -24.28 -6.20 -7.17
N PHE A 96 -24.57 -5.81 -5.93
CA PHE A 96 -25.66 -6.38 -5.15
C PHE A 96 -26.87 -5.43 -5.03
N SER A 97 -26.76 -4.21 -5.54
CA SER A 97 -27.82 -3.18 -5.51
C SER A 97 -28.34 -2.87 -4.09
N MET A 98 -27.47 -3.01 -3.08
CA MET A 98 -27.81 -2.74 -1.68
C MET A 98 -27.48 -1.29 -1.34
N ALA A 99 -28.51 -0.46 -1.11
CA ALA A 99 -28.33 0.96 -0.79
C ALA A 99 -27.36 1.22 0.38
N SER A 100 -27.39 0.35 1.40
CA SER A 100 -26.49 0.44 2.55
C SER A 100 -25.00 0.29 2.21
N ASP A 101 -24.66 -0.45 1.14
CA ASP A 101 -23.28 -0.51 0.65
C ASP A 101 -22.88 0.81 -0.02
N GLY A 102 -23.80 1.46 -0.74
CA GLY A 102 -23.57 2.77 -1.35
C GLY A 102 -23.40 3.88 -0.31
N GLU A 103 -24.28 3.91 0.69
CA GLU A 103 -24.19 4.82 1.84
C GLU A 103 -22.84 4.65 2.56
N ARG A 104 -22.45 3.40 2.82
CA ARG A 104 -21.18 3.12 3.50
C ARG A 104 -19.96 3.53 2.68
N ALA A 105 -20.01 3.37 1.35
CA ALA A 105 -18.96 3.86 0.46
C ALA A 105 -18.83 5.39 0.56
N VAL A 106 -19.94 6.12 0.51
CA VAL A 106 -19.98 7.59 0.66
C VAL A 106 -19.41 8.02 2.01
N GLU A 107 -19.78 7.37 3.10
CA GLU A 107 -19.23 7.67 4.43
C GLU A 107 -17.70 7.53 4.49
N LEU A 108 -17.17 6.46 3.91
CA LEU A 108 -15.74 6.18 3.88
C LEU A 108 -14.99 7.19 3.00
N PHE A 109 -15.52 7.55 1.84
CA PHE A 109 -14.93 8.58 0.99
C PHE A 109 -14.96 9.95 1.67
N LEU A 110 -16.04 10.32 2.35
CA LEU A 110 -16.10 11.54 3.16
C LEU A 110 -15.09 11.49 4.32
N GLU A 111 -14.78 10.31 4.85
CA GLU A 111 -13.73 10.17 5.85
C GLU A 111 -12.33 10.38 5.26
N VAL A 112 -12.10 9.94 4.01
CA VAL A 112 -10.85 10.22 3.27
C VAL A 112 -10.65 11.72 3.11
N THR A 113 -11.66 12.46 2.65
CA THR A 113 -11.55 13.91 2.42
C THR A 113 -11.28 14.67 3.71
N ARG A 114 -11.92 14.28 4.82
CA ARG A 114 -11.70 14.90 6.13
C ARG A 114 -10.33 14.57 6.73
N LYS A 115 -9.88 13.32 6.65
CA LYS A 115 -8.62 12.88 7.31
C LYS A 115 -7.38 13.18 6.48
N TYR A 116 -7.51 13.25 5.16
CA TYR A 116 -6.38 13.40 4.24
C TYR A 116 -6.62 14.52 3.22
N PRO A 117 -6.91 15.76 3.65
CA PRO A 117 -7.30 16.85 2.75
C PRO A 117 -6.19 17.30 1.78
N SER A 118 -4.93 16.98 2.06
CA SER A 118 -3.79 17.28 1.17
C SER A 118 -3.38 16.08 0.29
N SER A 119 -4.11 14.97 0.39
CA SER A 119 -3.84 13.77 -0.41
C SER A 119 -4.48 13.90 -1.79
N PRO A 120 -3.84 13.41 -2.86
CA PRO A 120 -4.48 13.31 -4.17
C PRO A 120 -5.73 12.42 -4.16
N LEU A 121 -5.92 11.57 -3.14
CA LEU A 121 -7.12 10.75 -2.97
C LEU A 121 -8.38 11.55 -2.62
N MET A 122 -8.24 12.82 -2.20
CA MET A 122 -9.39 13.66 -1.84
C MET A 122 -10.29 13.89 -3.06
N ASP A 123 -9.72 14.39 -4.16
CA ASP A 123 -10.47 14.68 -5.38
C ASP A 123 -11.13 13.43 -5.96
N ASP A 124 -10.41 12.30 -5.96
CA ASP A 124 -10.96 11.00 -6.37
C ASP A 124 -12.13 10.59 -5.46
N ALA A 125 -11.98 10.70 -4.14
CA ALA A 125 -13.04 10.37 -3.19
C ALA A 125 -14.30 11.24 -3.40
N GLU A 126 -14.14 12.55 -3.64
CA GLU A 126 -15.26 13.45 -3.95
C GLU A 126 -15.97 13.07 -5.24
N ARG A 127 -15.22 12.70 -6.28
CA ARG A 127 -15.79 12.18 -7.52
C ARG A 127 -16.62 10.92 -7.27
N HIS A 128 -16.07 9.95 -6.55
CA HIS A 128 -16.79 8.71 -6.24
C HIS A 128 -18.07 8.97 -5.43
N ILE A 129 -18.08 9.94 -4.51
CA ILE A 129 -19.30 10.36 -3.80
C ILE A 129 -20.37 10.87 -4.77
N GLY A 130 -19.98 11.70 -5.73
CA GLY A 130 -20.88 12.20 -6.78
C GLY A 130 -21.47 11.06 -7.63
N ASP A 131 -20.61 10.16 -8.09
CA ASP A 131 -21.01 9.01 -8.91
C ASP A 131 -22.00 8.10 -8.17
N ILE A 132 -21.77 7.82 -6.89
CA ILE A 132 -22.69 6.99 -6.08
C ILE A 132 -24.03 7.68 -5.88
N LYS A 133 -24.03 8.98 -5.53
CA LYS A 133 -25.26 9.74 -5.30
C LYS A 133 -26.10 9.91 -6.56
N PHE A 134 -25.48 9.89 -7.73
CA PHE A 134 -26.19 9.90 -9.01
C PHE A 134 -26.90 8.57 -9.32
N LEU A 135 -26.41 7.47 -8.75
CA LEU A 135 -26.96 6.12 -8.95
C LEU A 135 -28.03 5.72 -7.92
N GLN A 136 -28.27 6.54 -6.89
CA GLN A 136 -29.32 6.36 -5.88
C GLN A 136 -30.63 7.01 -6.34
#